data_AF-A0A834ASR3-F1
#
_entry.id   AF-A0A834ASR3-F1
#
_cell.length_a   1.000
_cell.length_b   1.000
_cell.length_c   1.000
_cell.angle_alpha   90.00
_cell.angle_beta   90.00
_cell.angle_gamma   90.00
#
_symmetry.space_group_name_H-M   'P 1'
#
loop_
_entity.id
_entity.type
_entity.pdbx_description
1 polymer ?
#
loop_
_entity_poly.entity_id
_entity_poly.type
_entity_poly.pdbx_seq_one_letter_code
_entity_poly.pdbx_strand_id
1 'polypeptide(L)'
;MDLARTCSSFQSDLDFCPDCGSVLPLPGSQDTVTCTRCGFSINVRDFEGKVVKTSVVDRRCSRCGHEGMAYHTRQMRSADEGQTVFYTCTNCKFQEKEDS
;
A
#
# COMPACT_ATOMS: atom_id res chain seq x y z
N MET A 1 14.90 25.44 -31.59
CA MET A 1 15.07 24.01 -31.21
C MET A 1 14.95 23.98 -29.71
N ASP A 2 13.72 24.12 -29.24
CA ASP A 2 13.43 24.48 -27.86
C ASP A 2 12.96 23.20 -27.18
N LEU A 3 13.91 22.57 -26.50
CA LEU A 3 13.70 21.42 -25.62
C LEU A 3 12.86 21.88 -24.42
N ALA A 4 11.55 21.92 -24.62
CA ALA A 4 10.61 21.98 -23.51
C ALA A 4 10.74 20.67 -22.72
N ARG A 5 11.58 20.72 -21.67
CA ARG A 5 11.53 19.81 -20.53
C ARG A 5 10.08 19.73 -20.08
N THR A 6 9.40 18.65 -20.45
CA THR A 6 8.07 18.36 -19.94
C THR A 6 8.20 18.14 -18.43
N CYS A 7 7.79 19.16 -17.70
CA CYS A 7 7.40 19.10 -16.30
C CYS A 7 6.44 17.91 -16.11
N SER A 8 6.92 16.79 -15.56
CA SER A 8 6.04 15.75 -15.06
C SER A 8 5.32 16.30 -13.84
N SER A 9 4.08 16.77 -14.05
CA SER A 9 3.18 17.33 -13.03
C SER A 9 2.69 16.30 -12.00
N PHE A 10 3.34 15.15 -11.91
CA PHE A 10 3.05 14.10 -10.95
C PHE A 10 4.23 14.00 -9.99
N GLN A 11 4.04 14.45 -8.75
CA GLN A 11 4.82 13.95 -7.63
C GLN A 11 4.48 12.45 -7.52
N SER A 12 5.21 11.61 -8.25
CA SER A 12 5.00 10.18 -8.24
C SER A 12 5.65 9.64 -6.98
N ASP A 13 4.82 9.20 -6.03
CA ASP A 13 5.29 8.31 -4.98
C ASP A 13 6.01 7.12 -5.63
N LEU A 14 7.07 6.62 -4.99
CA LEU A 14 7.88 5.48 -5.51
C LEU A 14 7.06 4.19 -5.77
N ASP A 15 5.77 4.19 -5.47
CA ASP A 15 4.83 3.11 -5.76
C ASP A 15 4.33 3.17 -7.22
N PHE A 16 4.56 4.29 -7.92
CA PHE A 16 4.18 4.53 -9.32
C PHE A 16 5.39 4.84 -10.18
N CYS A 17 5.40 4.31 -11.40
CA CYS A 17 6.44 4.60 -12.39
C CYS A 17 6.39 6.08 -12.79
N PRO A 18 7.50 6.84 -12.68
CA PRO A 18 7.53 8.27 -13.01
C PRO A 18 7.38 8.55 -14.52
N ASP A 19 7.61 7.55 -15.37
CA ASP A 19 7.54 7.67 -16.83
C ASP A 19 6.14 7.32 -17.38
N CYS A 20 5.53 6.24 -16.88
CA CYS A 20 4.28 5.71 -17.43
C CYS A 20 3.11 5.64 -16.44
N GLY A 21 3.30 6.03 -15.18
CA GLY A 21 2.26 6.04 -14.14
C GLY A 21 1.74 4.66 -13.70
N SER A 22 2.34 3.56 -14.16
CA SER A 22 1.95 2.21 -13.73
C SER A 22 2.38 1.97 -12.29
N VAL A 23 1.53 1.31 -11.50
CA VAL A 23 1.91 0.79 -10.18
C VAL A 23 3.10 -0.15 -10.36
N LEU A 24 4.16 0.08 -9.57
CA LEU A 24 5.36 -0.74 -9.58
C LEU A 24 5.16 -1.98 -8.71
N PRO A 25 5.70 -3.15 -9.11
CA PRO A 25 5.59 -4.36 -8.31
C PRO A 25 6.39 -4.22 -7.00
N LEU A 26 5.89 -4.83 -5.93
CA LEU A 26 6.60 -4.85 -4.65
C LEU A 26 7.98 -5.52 -4.81
N PRO A 27 9.05 -4.95 -4.23
CA PRO A 27 10.34 -5.62 -4.21
C PRO A 27 10.24 -6.89 -3.37
N GLY A 28 10.45 -8.05 -4.02
CA GLY A 28 10.54 -9.34 -3.37
C GLY A 28 11.97 -9.60 -2.90
N SER A 29 12.69 -10.44 -3.66
CA SER A 29 14.10 -10.82 -3.41
C SER A 29 15.10 -10.20 -4.40
N GLN A 30 14.66 -9.28 -5.26
CA GLN A 30 15.51 -8.64 -6.27
C GLN A 30 15.83 -7.20 -5.87
N ASP A 31 17.05 -6.74 -6.15
CA ASP A 31 17.54 -5.40 -5.79
C ASP A 31 17.02 -4.28 -6.71
N THR A 32 16.21 -4.63 -7.72
CA THR A 32 15.67 -3.68 -8.70
C THR A 32 14.19 -3.95 -8.97
N VAL A 33 13.38 -2.89 -8.90
CA VAL A 33 11.96 -2.90 -9.28
C VAL A 33 11.84 -2.44 -10.72
N THR A 34 11.32 -3.31 -11.59
CA THR A 34 11.14 -3.00 -13.02
C THR A 34 9.66 -2.83 -13.36
N CYS A 35 9.34 -1.73 -14.03
CA CYS A 35 8.00 -1.47 -14.54
C CYS A 35 7.67 -2.43 -15.70
N THR A 36 6.57 -3.16 -15.57
CA THR A 36 6.09 -4.11 -16.59
C THR A 36 5.50 -3.45 -17.84
N ARG A 37 5.29 -2.13 -17.82
CA ARG A 37 4.70 -1.37 -18.94
C ARG A 37 5.75 -0.71 -19.83
N CYS A 38 6.73 -0.03 -19.24
CA CYS A 38 7.72 0.76 -19.98
C CYS A 38 9.17 0.24 -19.82
N GLY A 39 9.41 -0.71 -18.91
CA GLY A 39 10.75 -1.24 -18.64
C GLY A 39 11.64 -0.33 -17.77
N PHE A 40 11.09 0.76 -17.21
CA PHE A 40 11.82 1.61 -16.26
C PHE A 40 12.23 0.81 -15.01
N SER A 41 13.46 0.97 -14.56
CA SER A 41 14.03 0.25 -13.43
C SER A 41 14.43 1.20 -12.32
N ILE A 42 14.02 0.90 -11.09
CA ILE A 42 14.33 1.65 -9.86
C ILE A 42 15.08 0.72 -8.91
N ASN A 43 16.11 1.20 -8.21
CA ASN A 43 16.82 0.38 -7.24
C ASN A 43 16.01 0.28 -5.94
N VAL A 44 16.03 -0.89 -5.30
CA VAL A 44 15.33 -1.11 -4.02
C VAL A 44 15.92 -0.25 -2.90
N ARG A 45 17.18 0.17 -3.02
CA ARG A 45 17.79 1.18 -2.15
C ARG A 45 17.05 2.52 -2.13
N ASP A 46 16.38 2.89 -3.22
CA ASP A 46 15.56 4.09 -3.25
C ASP A 46 14.25 3.93 -2.43
N PHE A 47 13.90 2.70 -2.05
CA PHE A 47 12.81 2.39 -1.12
C PHE A 47 13.29 2.32 0.35
N GLU A 48 14.60 2.45 0.60
CA GLU A 48 15.21 2.36 1.92
C GLU A 48 14.81 3.60 2.76
N GLY A 49 13.79 3.43 3.61
CA GLY A 49 13.21 4.51 4.42
C GLY A 49 11.68 4.59 4.36
N LYS A 50 11.02 3.87 3.45
CA LYS A 50 9.56 3.75 3.46
C LYS A 50 9.10 2.80 4.58
N VAL A 51 8.77 3.37 5.74
CA VAL A 51 8.10 2.65 6.82
C VAL A 51 6.62 2.48 6.45
N VAL A 52 6.21 1.25 6.14
CA VAL A 52 4.78 0.91 6.00
C VAL A 52 4.15 1.00 7.39
N LYS A 53 3.54 2.15 7.69
CA LYS A 53 2.76 2.33 8.92
C LYS A 53 1.45 1.57 8.77
N THR A 54 1.40 0.37 9.31
CA THR A 54 0.12 -0.32 9.51
C THR A 54 -0.54 0.25 10.76
N SER A 55 -1.80 0.63 10.66
CA SER A 55 -2.57 1.18 11.76
C SER A 55 -3.06 0.05 12.66
N VAL A 56 -2.25 -0.25 13.69
CA VAL A 56 -2.57 -1.25 14.71
C VAL A 56 -3.40 -0.59 15.81
N VAL A 57 -4.54 -1.20 16.14
CA VAL A 57 -5.38 -0.84 17.28
C VAL A 57 -5.17 -1.85 18.41
N ASP A 58 -5.23 -1.36 19.65
CA ASP A 58 -5.15 -2.18 20.86
C ASP A 58 -6.48 -2.92 21.09
N ARG A 59 -6.70 -3.94 20.26
CA ARG A 59 -7.85 -4.84 20.30
C ARG A 59 -7.33 -6.24 20.56
N ARG A 60 -7.97 -6.94 21.50
CA ARG A 60 -7.63 -8.32 21.82
C ARG A 60 -8.26 -9.28 20.82
N CYS A 61 -7.45 -10.12 20.20
CA CYS A 61 -7.94 -11.12 19.26
C CYS A 61 -8.73 -12.23 19.97
N SER A 62 -10.00 -12.42 19.61
CA SER A 62 -10.88 -13.47 20.15
C SER A 62 -10.40 -14.91 19.89
N ARG A 63 -9.48 -15.12 18.95
CA ARG A 63 -8.95 -16.45 18.60
C ARG A 63 -7.69 -16.84 19.38
N CYS A 64 -6.77 -15.90 19.60
CA CYS A 64 -5.44 -16.19 20.17
C CYS A 64 -5.10 -15.39 21.42
N GLY A 65 -5.90 -14.39 21.78
CA GLY A 65 -5.66 -13.53 22.95
C GLY A 65 -4.56 -12.48 22.77
N HIS A 66 -3.95 -12.35 21.59
CA HIS A 66 -2.96 -11.32 21.32
C HIS A 66 -3.59 -9.91 21.32
N GLU A 67 -2.93 -8.97 21.98
CA GLU A 67 -3.29 -7.54 21.99
C GLU A 67 -2.58 -6.85 20.83
N GLY A 68 -3.36 -6.30 19.90
CA GLY A 68 -2.87 -5.67 18.68
C GLY A 68 -3.48 -6.29 17.42
N MET A 69 -4.41 -5.57 16.79
CA MET A 69 -4.99 -5.95 15.49
C MET A 69 -4.82 -4.80 14.51
N ALA A 70 -4.48 -5.08 13.25
CA ALA A 70 -4.43 -4.08 12.20
C ALA A 70 -5.85 -3.83 11.68
N TYR A 71 -6.30 -2.57 11.63
CA TYR A 71 -7.57 -2.25 10.97
C TYR A 71 -7.31 -1.77 9.54
N HIS A 72 -8.18 -2.19 8.62
CA HIS A 72 -8.22 -1.68 7.25
C HIS A 72 -9.67 -1.41 6.89
N THR A 73 -9.90 -0.28 6.25
CA THR A 73 -11.25 0.13 5.87
C THR A 73 -11.43 -0.07 4.37
N ARG A 74 -12.54 -0.70 3.96
CA ARG A 74 -12.81 -1.00 2.56
C ARG A 74 -14.27 -0.69 2.25
N GLN A 75 -14.49 0.14 1.24
CA GLN A 75 -15.83 0.39 0.72
C GLN A 75 -16.29 -0.87 -0.02
N MET A 76 -17.38 -1.47 0.46
CA MET A 76 -18.00 -2.64 -0.18
C MET A 76 -19.33 -2.32 -0.86
N ARG A 77 -19.84 -1.09 -0.69
CA ARG A 77 -21.13 -0.64 -1.23
C ARG A 77 -21.02 0.80 -1.76
N SER A 78 -22.08 1.30 -2.38
CA SER A 78 -22.17 2.67 -2.94
C SER A 78 -21.84 3.74 -1.89
N ALA A 79 -21.53 4.96 -2.32
CA ALA A 79 -21.09 6.06 -1.46
C ALA A 79 -22.07 6.41 -0.30
N ASP A 80 -23.32 6.00 -0.41
CA ASP A 80 -24.39 6.24 0.57
C ASP A 80 -24.35 5.33 1.81
N GLU A 81 -23.58 4.23 1.79
CA GLU A 81 -23.36 3.37 2.96
C GLU A 81 -21.92 3.55 3.45
N GLY A 82 -21.75 3.79 4.75
CA GLY A 82 -20.45 4.07 5.38
C GLY A 82 -19.39 3.01 5.08
N GLN A 83 -18.12 3.38 5.29
CA GLN A 83 -17.02 2.47 5.02
C GLN A 83 -16.99 1.31 6.03
N THR A 84 -16.94 0.05 5.56
CA THR A 84 -16.78 -1.11 6.44
C THR A 84 -15.36 -1.19 6.98
N VAL A 85 -15.23 -1.46 8.29
CA VAL A 85 -13.93 -1.64 8.95
C VAL A 85 -13.65 -3.13 9.13
N PHE A 86 -12.44 -3.54 8.78
CA PHE A 86 -11.97 -4.91 8.98
C PHE A 86 -10.77 -4.92 9.90
N TYR A 87 -10.79 -5.80 10.91
CA TYR A 87 -9.68 -5.97 11.83
C TYR A 87 -8.99 -7.31 11.56
N THR A 88 -7.67 -7.29 11.42
CA THR A 88 -6.84 -8.46 11.16
C THR A 88 -5.82 -8.62 12.28
N CYS A 89 -5.82 -9.77 12.95
CA CYS A 89 -4.83 -10.06 13.98
C CYS A 89 -3.43 -10.16 13.38
N THR A 90 -2.48 -9.42 13.95
CA THR A 90 -1.07 -9.41 13.54
C THR A 90 -0.38 -10.76 13.79
N ASN A 91 -0.86 -11.52 14.78
CA ASN A 91 -0.30 -12.80 15.18
C ASN A 91 -0.92 -13.99 14.43
N CYS A 92 -2.25 -14.19 14.55
CA CYS A 92 -2.92 -15.37 13.99
C CYS A 92 -3.60 -15.15 12.63
N LYS A 93 -3.52 -13.93 12.07
CA LYS A 93 -4.19 -13.51 10.82
C LYS A 93 -5.70 -13.71 10.78
N PHE A 94 -6.34 -13.89 11.93
CA PHE A 94 -7.80 -13.93 12.02
C PHE A 94 -8.38 -12.55 11.67
N GLN A 95 -9.38 -12.53 10.79
CA GLN A 95 -10.06 -11.33 10.35
C GLN A 95 -11.49 -11.28 10.87
N GLU A 96 -11.87 -10.16 11.46
CA GLU A 96 -13.24 -9.84 11.85
C GLU A 96 -13.71 -8.60 11.08
N LYS A 97 -15.01 -8.53 10.82
CA LYS A 97 -15.67 -7.44 10.09
C LYS A 97 -16.58 -6.68 11.04
N GLU A 98 -16.52 -5.36 10.98
CA GLU A 98 -17.39 -4.46 11.74
C GLU A 98 -18.09 -3.55 10.72
N ASP A 99 -19.38 -3.80 10.52
CA ASP A 99 -20.27 -2.98 9.71
C ASP A 99 -20.81 -1.86 10.63
N SER A 100 -20.50 -0.60 10.34
CA SER A 100 -21.04 0.58 11.02
C SER A 100 -22.28 1.11 10.33
#